data_AF-A0A327H569-F1
#
_entry.id   AF-A0A327H569-F1
#
_cell.length_a   1.000
_cell.length_b   1.000
_cell.length_c   1.000
_cell.angle_alpha   90.00
_cell.angle_beta   90.00
_cell.angle_gamma   90.00
#
_symmetry.space_group_name_H-M   'P 1'
#
loop_
_entity.id
_entity.type
_entity.pdbx_description
1 polymer ?
#
loop_
_entity_poly.entity_id
_entity_poly.type
_entity_poly.pdbx_seq_one_letter_code
_entity_poly.pdbx_strand_id
1 'polypeptide(L)'
;MSEPMPTCRICKQVFPQDQFITGNGPRYLVCVRCGVELGFVSAEETPHLYSDEIVRGRTALYARRYGIWMTLFVGWMIFLSMGRGITFWSSAIFVVLLLSSIIIPVRHFLGAARFKAEKVRLTP
;
A
#
# COMPACT_ATOMS: atom_id res chain seq x y z
N MET A 1 11.73 10.61 23.18
CA MET A 1 10.45 10.95 23.83
C MET A 1 9.35 10.50 22.89
N SER A 2 8.58 9.47 23.22
CA SER A 2 7.50 8.98 22.36
C SER A 2 6.29 9.92 22.52
N GLU A 3 5.93 10.67 21.48
CA GLU A 3 4.66 11.40 21.46
C GLU A 3 3.50 10.41 21.63
N PRO A 4 2.49 10.71 22.46
CA PRO A 4 1.29 9.89 22.54
C PRO A 4 0.62 9.89 21.17
N MET A 5 0.34 8.72 20.60
CA MET A 5 -0.39 8.62 19.33
C MET A 5 -1.89 8.78 19.60
N PRO A 6 -2.51 9.92 19.25
CA PRO A 6 -3.93 10.12 19.50
C PRO A 6 -4.79 9.20 18.63
N THR A 7 -5.99 8.90 19.14
CA THR A 7 -7.00 8.12 18.43
C THR A 7 -8.08 9.05 17.89
N CYS A 8 -8.45 8.88 16.63
CA CYS A 8 -9.55 9.64 16.04
C CYS A 8 -10.90 9.24 16.65
N ARG A 9 -11.71 10.20 17.09
CA ARG A 9 -13.01 9.95 17.73
C ARG A 9 -14.07 9.39 16.78
N ILE A 10 -13.94 9.62 15.46
CA ILE A 10 -14.91 9.20 14.44
C ILE A 10 -14.58 7.79 13.95
N CYS A 11 -13.39 7.58 13.38
CA CYS A 11 -13.01 6.28 12.80
C CYS A 11 -12.33 5.33 13.80
N LYS A 12 -12.01 5.79 15.02
CA LYS A 12 -11.38 5.00 16.11
C LYS A 12 -10.03 4.38 15.73
N GLN A 13 -9.36 4.91 14.71
CA GLN A 13 -8.00 4.52 14.32
C GLN A 13 -6.96 5.40 15.01
N VAL A 14 -5.75 4.87 15.15
CA VAL A 14 -4.61 5.56 15.75
C VAL A 14 -3.74 6.13 14.63
N PHE A 15 -3.44 7.42 14.72
CA PHE A 15 -2.62 8.14 13.75
C PHE A 15 -1.59 9.01 14.48
N PRO A 16 -0.48 9.38 13.82
CA PRO A 16 0.42 10.39 14.36
C PRO A 16 -0.26 11.77 14.42
N GLN A 17 0.21 12.64 15.33
CA GLN A 17 -0.41 13.93 15.66
C GLN A 17 -0.58 14.86 14.44
N ASP A 18 0.31 14.75 13.47
CA ASP A 18 0.32 15.51 12.22
C ASP A 18 -0.87 15.21 11.30
N GLN A 19 -1.58 14.10 11.51
CA GLN A 19 -2.76 13.71 10.74
C GLN A 19 -4.09 14.16 11.37
N PHE A 20 -4.04 14.97 12.44
CA PHE A 20 -5.22 15.53 13.10
C PHE A 20 -5.47 16.98 12.70
N ILE A 21 -6.75 17.35 12.55
CA ILE A 21 -7.11 18.75 12.33
C ILE A 21 -6.86 19.57 13.57
N THR A 22 -6.30 20.77 13.40
CA THR A 22 -6.11 21.72 14.48
C THR A 22 -7.43 22.44 14.77
N GLY A 23 -7.80 22.53 16.04
CA GLY A 23 -8.98 23.26 16.48
C GLY A 23 -9.70 22.62 17.67
N ASN A 24 -10.61 23.39 18.25
CA ASN A 24 -11.41 22.99 19.40
C ASN A 24 -12.83 22.59 18.98
N GLY A 25 -13.54 21.87 19.86
CA GLY A 25 -14.95 21.50 19.66
C GLY A 25 -15.16 20.39 18.61
N PRO A 26 -15.88 20.66 17.49
CA PRO A 26 -16.14 19.65 16.47
C PRO A 26 -14.86 19.17 15.76
N ARG A 27 -13.75 19.90 15.88
CA ARG A 27 -12.45 19.56 15.30
C ARG A 27 -11.54 18.73 16.23
N TYR A 28 -11.85 18.67 17.52
CA TYR A 28 -10.99 18.02 18.52
C TYR A 28 -10.90 16.50 18.34
N LEU A 29 -9.66 15.97 18.28
CA LEU A 29 -9.35 14.54 18.09
C LEU A 29 -10.02 13.92 16.85
N VAL A 30 -10.09 14.67 15.75
CA VAL A 30 -10.58 14.17 14.47
C VAL A 30 -9.41 14.10 13.48
N CYS A 31 -9.23 12.96 12.80
CA CYS A 31 -8.26 12.87 11.72
C CYS A 31 -8.75 13.69 10.52
N VAL A 32 -7.83 14.21 9.73
CA VAL A 32 -8.13 15.08 8.58
C VAL A 32 -9.13 14.46 7.61
N ARG A 33 -9.04 13.15 7.36
CA ARG A 33 -9.99 12.44 6.50
C ARG A 33 -11.43 12.59 6.99
N CYS A 34 -11.69 12.27 8.27
CA CYS A 34 -13.00 12.43 8.87
C CYS A 34 -13.42 13.91 8.94
N GLY A 35 -12.45 14.82 9.09
CA GLY A 35 -12.68 16.26 9.03
C GLY A 35 -13.23 16.73 7.67
N VAL A 36 -12.67 16.22 6.57
CA VAL A 36 -13.16 16.53 5.21
C VAL A 36 -14.49 15.83 4.92
N GLU A 37 -14.62 14.54 5.25
CA GLU A 37 -15.85 13.77 5.03
C GLU A 37 -17.06 14.36 5.78
N LEU A 38 -16.85 14.92 6.97
CA LEU A 38 -17.88 15.55 7.79
C LEU A 38 -18.01 17.08 7.58
N GLY A 39 -17.22 17.67 6.67
CA GLY A 39 -17.26 19.10 6.37
C GLY A 39 -16.73 20.01 7.48
N PHE A 40 -15.91 19.49 8.41
CA PHE A 40 -15.25 20.30 9.43
C PHE A 40 -14.09 21.13 8.88
N VAL A 41 -13.45 20.69 7.80
CA VAL A 41 -12.37 21.38 7.08
C VAL A 41 -12.54 21.14 5.58
N SER A 42 -12.12 22.09 4.73
CA SER A 42 -12.12 21.88 3.28
C SER A 42 -10.87 21.11 2.84
N ALA A 43 -10.92 20.44 1.69
CA ALA A 43 -9.75 19.75 1.13
C ALA A 43 -8.59 20.71 0.82
N GLU A 44 -8.89 21.99 0.58
CA GLU A 44 -7.94 23.08 0.32
C GLU A 44 -7.21 23.52 1.59
N GLU A 45 -7.86 23.43 2.76
CA GLU A 45 -7.27 23.73 4.07
C GLU A 45 -6.28 22.64 4.53
N THR A 46 -6.34 21.44 3.94
CA THR A 46 -5.48 20.31 4.30
C THR A 46 -4.77 19.69 3.09
N PRO A 47 -3.90 20.45 2.39
CA PRO A 47 -3.24 19.99 1.16
C PRO A 47 -2.24 18.85 1.40
N HIS A 48 -1.78 18.69 2.64
CA HIS A 48 -0.78 17.71 3.07
C HIS A 48 -1.25 16.24 3.00
N LEU A 49 -2.54 15.96 2.75
CA LEU A 49 -3.10 14.60 2.75
C LEU A 49 -3.82 14.17 1.46
N TYR A 50 -3.99 15.11 0.52
CA TYR A 50 -4.48 14.85 -0.84
C TYR A 50 -3.44 15.26 -1.91
N SER A 51 -2.21 15.53 -1.51
CA SER A 51 -1.14 15.82 -2.45
C SER A 51 -0.83 14.59 -3.32
N ASP A 52 -0.53 14.82 -4.60
CA ASP A 52 -0.23 13.76 -5.58
C ASP A 52 0.89 12.81 -5.12
N GLU A 53 1.77 13.29 -4.25
CA GLU A 53 2.83 12.49 -3.62
C GLU A 53 2.31 11.37 -2.71
N ILE A 54 1.23 11.57 -1.95
CA ILE A 54 0.64 10.55 -1.07
C ILE A 54 -0.12 9.53 -1.91
N VAL A 55 -0.85 9.99 -2.94
CA VAL A 55 -1.51 9.13 -3.91
C VAL A 55 -0.48 8.27 -4.64
N ARG A 56 0.60 8.88 -5.14
CA ARG A 56 1.72 8.19 -5.79
C ARG A 56 2.44 7.25 -4.83
N GLY A 57 2.61 7.62 -3.57
CA GLY A 57 3.21 6.78 -2.54
C GLY A 57 2.39 5.52 -2.29
N ARG A 58 1.07 5.67 -2.16
CA ARG A 58 0.15 4.53 -1.98
C ARG A 58 0.13 3.64 -3.21
N THR A 59 -0.02 4.20 -4.41
CA THR A 59 -0.04 3.41 -5.64
C THR A 59 1.29 2.68 -5.87
N ALA A 60 2.43 3.33 -5.61
CA ALA A 60 3.74 2.70 -5.70
C ALA A 60 3.91 1.56 -4.67
N LEU A 61 3.41 1.72 -3.45
CA LEU A 61 3.44 0.67 -2.42
C LEU A 61 2.65 -0.57 -2.87
N TYR A 62 1.45 -0.38 -3.41
CA TYR A 62 0.64 -1.47 -3.95
C TYR A 62 1.27 -2.08 -5.21
N ALA A 63 1.77 -1.25 -6.13
CA ALA A 63 2.42 -1.70 -7.36
C ALA A 63 3.64 -2.57 -7.07
N ARG A 64 4.46 -2.24 -6.07
CA ARG A 64 5.62 -3.07 -5.68
C ARG A 64 5.20 -4.43 -5.10
N ARG A 65 4.12 -4.48 -4.32
CA ARG A 65 3.66 -5.71 -3.65
C ARG A 65 2.89 -6.65 -4.59
N TYR A 66 2.04 -6.10 -5.45
CA TYR A 66 1.17 -6.87 -6.35
C TYR A 66 1.73 -6.98 -7.77
N GLY A 67 2.62 -6.07 -8.18
CA GLY A 67 3.27 -6.12 -9.49
C GLY A 67 4.05 -7.41 -9.71
N ILE A 68 4.70 -7.95 -8.67
CA ILE A 68 5.44 -9.21 -8.77
C ILE A 68 4.52 -10.42 -9.06
N TRP A 69 3.27 -10.38 -8.56
CA TRP A 69 2.26 -11.38 -8.86
C TRP A 69 1.78 -11.26 -10.31
N MET A 70 1.59 -10.03 -10.80
CA MET A 70 1.26 -9.78 -12.20
C MET A 70 2.37 -10.25 -13.14
N THR A 71 3.65 -10.00 -12.80
CA THR A 71 4.78 -10.49 -13.59
C THR A 71 4.82 -12.02 -13.63
N LEU A 72 4.58 -12.69 -12.50
CA LEU A 72 4.51 -14.15 -12.46
C LEU A 72 3.35 -14.68 -13.31
N PHE A 73 2.17 -14.08 -13.20
CA PHE A 73 0.99 -14.46 -13.99
C PHE A 73 1.25 -14.30 -15.49
N VAL A 74 1.75 -13.15 -15.92
CA VAL A 74 2.11 -12.89 -17.32
C VAL A 74 3.20 -13.85 -17.80
N GLY A 75 4.21 -14.12 -16.98
CA GLY A 75 5.26 -15.09 -17.29
C GLY A 75 4.72 -16.49 -17.56
N TRP A 76 3.79 -16.97 -16.73
CA TRP A 76 3.08 -18.23 -16.98
C TRP A 76 2.25 -18.19 -18.25
N MET A 77 1.48 -17.12 -18.49
CA MET A 77 0.67 -16.98 -19.71
C MET A 77 1.53 -17.04 -20.98
N ILE A 78 2.65 -16.33 -21.01
CA ILE A 78 3.59 -16.34 -22.14
C ILE A 78 4.19 -17.74 -22.33
N PHE A 79 4.62 -18.38 -21.24
CA PHE A 79 5.19 -19.72 -21.30
C PHE A 79 4.21 -20.78 -21.82
N LEU A 80 2.95 -20.72 -21.37
CA LEU A 80 1.90 -21.63 -21.82
C LEU A 80 1.50 -21.40 -23.28
N SER A 81 1.53 -20.15 -23.74
CA SER A 81 1.15 -19.76 -25.11
C SER A 81 2.25 -20.09 -26.14
N MET A 82 3.49 -19.68 -25.88
CA MET A 82 4.57 -19.73 -26.89
C MET A 82 5.84 -20.44 -26.39
N GLY A 83 5.98 -20.65 -25.08
CA GLY A 83 7.23 -21.12 -24.47
C GLY A 83 7.52 -22.61 -24.61
N ARG A 84 6.58 -23.42 -25.11
CA ARG A 84 6.69 -24.90 -25.16
C ARG A 84 7.44 -25.46 -26.38
N GLY A 85 7.79 -24.63 -27.36
CA GLY A 85 8.36 -25.08 -28.65
C GLY A 85 9.89 -25.13 -28.70
N ILE A 86 10.60 -24.61 -27.70
CA ILE A 86 12.06 -24.49 -27.73
C ILE A 86 12.66 -25.50 -26.74
N THR A 87 13.29 -26.56 -27.24
CA THR A 87 13.71 -27.74 -26.46
C THR A 87 14.59 -27.42 -25.26
N PHE A 88 15.58 -26.53 -25.40
CA PHE A 88 16.47 -26.19 -24.29
C PHE A 88 15.88 -25.09 -23.39
N TRP A 89 15.39 -24.01 -24.00
CA TRP A 89 14.90 -22.83 -23.29
C TRP A 89 13.58 -23.06 -22.55
N SER A 90 12.70 -23.93 -23.05
CA SER A 90 11.43 -24.23 -22.38
C SER A 90 11.63 -24.84 -21.00
N SER A 91 12.58 -25.78 -20.86
CA SER A 91 12.90 -26.43 -19.60
C SER A 91 13.49 -25.45 -18.57
N ALA A 92 14.42 -24.60 -19.00
CA ALA A 92 15.03 -23.59 -18.14
C ALA A 92 14.01 -22.54 -17.66
N ILE A 93 13.18 -22.02 -18.58
CA ILE A 93 12.12 -21.04 -18.25
C ILE A 93 11.11 -21.67 -17.30
N PHE A 94 10.74 -22.93 -17.52
CA PHE A 94 9.83 -23.67 -16.65
C PHE A 94 10.36 -23.78 -15.22
N VAL A 95 11.63 -24.15 -15.05
CA VAL A 95 12.25 -24.25 -13.72
C VAL A 95 12.28 -22.90 -13.02
N VAL A 96 12.60 -21.81 -13.71
CA VAL A 96 12.58 -20.45 -13.14
C VAL A 96 11.16 -20.04 -12.74
N LEU A 97 10.16 -20.31 -13.58
CA LEU A 97 8.75 -20.05 -13.26
C LEU A 97 8.28 -20.87 -12.06
N LEU A 98 8.70 -22.13 -11.95
CA LEU A 98 8.38 -22.99 -10.82
C LEU A 98 9.00 -22.48 -9.52
N LEU A 99 10.29 -22.12 -9.53
CA LEU A 99 10.98 -21.57 -8.37
C LEU A 99 10.38 -20.22 -7.95
N SER A 100 10.08 -19.34 -8.90
CA SER A 100 9.47 -18.04 -8.61
C SER A 100 8.06 -18.17 -8.04
N SER A 101 7.26 -19.17 -8.46
CA SER A 101 5.98 -19.50 -7.86
C SER A 101 6.07 -19.91 -6.37
N ILE A 102 7.23 -20.36 -5.89
CA ILE A 102 7.45 -20.69 -4.47
C ILE A 102 8.04 -19.50 -3.72
N ILE A 103 9.06 -18.84 -4.30
CA ILE A 103 9.78 -17.74 -3.67
C ILE A 103 8.88 -16.51 -3.47
N ILE A 104 8.02 -16.18 -4.45
CA ILE A 104 7.17 -14.99 -4.41
C ILE A 104 6.18 -15.02 -3.24
N PRO A 105 5.40 -16.10 -3.01
CA PRO A 105 4.55 -16.22 -1.82
C PRO A 105 5.34 -16.06 -0.52
N VAL A 106 6.48 -16.74 -0.39
CA VAL A 106 7.32 -16.69 0.82
C VAL A 106 7.75 -15.25 1.12
N ARG A 107 8.25 -14.52 0.12
CA ARG A 107 8.62 -13.10 0.28
C ARG A 107 7.40 -12.22 0.57
N HIS A 108 6.25 -12.53 0.00
CA HIS A 108 5.01 -11.80 0.24
C HIS A 108 4.57 -11.89 1.72
N PHE A 109 4.65 -13.08 2.32
CA PHE A 109 4.33 -13.28 3.73
C PHE A 109 5.36 -12.63 4.66
N LEU A 110 6.66 -12.83 4.41
CA LEU A 110 7.73 -12.21 5.22
C LEU A 110 7.67 -10.68 5.20
N GLY A 111 7.23 -10.08 4.09
CA GLY A 111 7.07 -8.62 3.94
C GLY A 111 5.75 -8.05 4.46
N ALA A 112 4.86 -8.85 5.05
CA ALA A 112 3.53 -8.40 5.47
C ALA A 112 3.58 -7.32 6.57
N ALA A 113 4.45 -7.48 7.57
CA ALA A 113 4.59 -6.52 8.66
C ALA A 113 5.10 -5.15 8.17
N ARG A 114 6.13 -5.15 7.31
CA ARG A 114 6.66 -3.91 6.71
C ARG A 114 5.64 -3.19 5.84
N PHE A 115 4.87 -3.93 5.04
CA PHE A 115 3.81 -3.34 4.22
C PHE A 115 2.68 -2.74 5.06
N LYS A 116 2.32 -3.37 6.19
CA LYS A 116 1.32 -2.82 7.11
C LYS A 116 1.82 -1.51 7.73
N ALA A 117 3.07 -1.45 8.15
CA ALA A 117 3.68 -0.23 8.69
C ALA A 117 3.72 0.91 7.66
N GLU A 118 4.20 0.64 6.43
CA GLU A 118 4.27 1.66 5.38
C GLU A 118 2.87 2.10 4.91
N LYS A 119 1.89 1.18 4.93
CA LYS A 119 0.49 1.53 4.65
C LYS A 119 -0.06 2.48 5.71
N VAL A 120 0.14 2.22 7.00
CA VAL A 120 -0.30 3.12 8.08
C VAL A 120 0.33 4.51 7.92
N ARG A 121 1.61 4.57 7.54
CA ARG A 121 2.29 5.84 7.26
C ARG A 121 1.67 6.62 6.10
N LEU A 122 1.22 5.94 5.04
CA LEU A 122 0.68 6.55 3.81
C LEU A 122 -0.86 6.69 3.79
N THR A 123 -1.54 6.27 4.86
CA THR A 123 -3.00 6.34 4.95
C THR A 123 -3.36 7.16 6.18
N PRO A 124 -3.79 8.43 6.02
CA PRO A 124 -4.32 9.24 7.11
C PRO A 124 -5.70 8.79 7.61
#